data_AF-A0A800EZQ7-F1
#
_entry.id   AF-A0A800EZQ7-F1
#
_cell.length_a   1.000
_cell.length_b   1.000
_cell.length_c   1.000
_cell.angle_alpha   90.00
_cell.angle_beta   90.00
_cell.angle_gamma   90.00
#
_symmetry.space_group_name_H-M   'P 1'
#
loop_
_entity.id
_entity.type
_entity.pdbx_description
1 polymer ?
#
loop_
_entity_poly.entity_id
_entity_poly.type
_entity_poly.pdbx_seq_one_letter_code
_entity_poly.pdbx_strand_id
1 'polypeptide(L)'
;MGSAFVSAIAMASVAGLPYYWIGLFLMLFVGMGEAGRFALGQALAMELSDDEHRARVASIFEMIFGFMPFGILSVAAAMEVFGAEAAIIGLAAVLLTMATIFAVKFSRLRNLG
;
A
#
# COMPACT_ATOMS: atom_id res chain seq x y z
N MET A 1 3.81 -7.95 6.24
CA MET A 1 4.25 -8.42 4.91
C MET A 1 3.13 -9.09 4.12
N GLY A 2 2.31 -9.96 4.73
CA GLY A 2 1.17 -10.60 4.05
C GLY A 2 0.20 -9.61 3.39
N SER A 3 -0.06 -8.46 4.02
CA SER A 3 -0.95 -7.43 3.46
C SER A 3 -0.50 -6.85 2.12
N ALA A 4 0.80 -6.61 1.90
CA ALA A 4 1.31 -6.08 0.64
C ALA A 4 1.18 -7.09 -0.51
N PHE A 5 1.44 -8.37 -0.23
CA PHE A 5 1.24 -9.46 -1.19
C PHE A 5 -0.24 -9.67 -1.51
N VAL A 6 -1.11 -9.64 -0.50
CA VAL A 6 -2.56 -9.75 -0.65
C VAL A 6 -3.09 -8.59 -1.50
N SER A 7 -2.68 -7.35 -1.24
CA SER A 7 -3.10 -6.20 -2.03
C SER A 7 -2.58 -6.27 -3.48
N ALA A 8 -1.35 -6.71 -3.70
CA ALA A 8 -0.79 -6.85 -5.05
C ALA A 8 -1.50 -7.95 -5.88
N ILE A 9 -1.76 -9.12 -5.27
CA ILE A 9 -2.46 -10.23 -5.92
C ILE A 9 -3.92 -9.85 -6.22
N ALA A 10 -4.57 -9.14 -5.29
CA ALA A 10 -5.91 -8.64 -5.48
C ALA A 10 -5.99 -7.62 -6.63
N MET A 11 -5.06 -6.65 -6.70
CA MET A 11 -5.03 -5.68 -7.80
C MET A 11 -4.75 -6.34 -9.16
N ALA A 12 -3.84 -7.31 -9.22
CA ALA A 12 -3.57 -8.05 -10.46
C ALA A 12 -4.78 -8.87 -10.92
N SER A 13 -5.53 -9.45 -9.98
CA SER A 13 -6.73 -10.23 -10.26
C SER A 13 -7.91 -9.35 -10.68
N VAL A 14 -8.04 -8.13 -10.12
CA VAL A 14 -9.03 -7.12 -10.55
C VAL A 14 -8.76 -6.64 -11.97
N ALA A 15 -7.48 -6.47 -12.33
CA ALA A 15 -7.11 -6.04 -13.68
C ALA A 15 -7.31 -7.14 -14.74
N GLY A 16 -7.03 -8.41 -14.40
CA GLY A 16 -7.12 -9.53 -15.35
C GLY A 16 -8.52 -10.16 -15.51
N LEU A 17 -9.46 -9.88 -14.61
CA LEU A 17 -10.81 -10.46 -14.62
C LEU A 17 -11.86 -9.34 -14.54
N PRO A 18 -12.52 -8.94 -15.65
CA PRO A 18 -13.55 -7.90 -15.66
C PRO A 18 -14.89 -8.39 -15.07
N TYR A 19 -14.84 -9.15 -13.97
CA TYR A 19 -16.01 -9.65 -13.24
C TYR A 19 -16.16 -8.86 -11.94
N TYR A 20 -17.16 -7.97 -11.92
CA TYR A 20 -17.46 -7.06 -10.80
C TYR A 20 -17.46 -7.75 -9.43
N TRP A 21 -18.06 -8.94 -9.33
CA TRP A 21 -18.17 -9.69 -8.08
C TRP A 21 -16.84 -10.19 -7.53
N ILE A 22 -15.91 -10.58 -8.40
CA ILE A 22 -14.57 -11.01 -7.99
C ILE A 22 -13.79 -9.81 -7.46
N GLY A 23 -13.86 -8.68 -8.16
CA GLY A 23 -13.20 -7.44 -7.71
C GLY A 23 -13.74 -6.93 -6.38
N LEU A 24 -15.05 -7.01 -6.16
CA LEU A 24 -15.68 -6.65 -4.88
C LEU A 24 -15.16 -7.49 -3.71
N PHE A 25 -15.05 -8.80 -3.91
CA PHE A 25 -14.52 -9.70 -2.89
C PHE A 25 -13.04 -9.43 -2.58
N LEU A 26 -12.23 -9.19 -3.62
CA LEU A 26 -10.81 -8.90 -3.48
C LEU A 26 -10.54 -7.54 -2.80
N MET A 27 -11.39 -6.53 -3.03
CA MET A 27 -11.28 -5.23 -2.37
C MET A 27 -11.37 -5.33 -0.84
N LEU A 28 -12.10 -6.31 -0.28
CA LEU A 28 -12.16 -6.53 1.16
C LEU A 28 -10.77 -6.89 1.72
N PHE A 29 -10.04 -7.75 1.03
CA PHE A 29 -8.69 -8.16 1.44
C PHE A 29 -7.67 -7.05 1.24
N VAL A 30 -7.80 -6.26 0.18
CA VAL A 30 -6.97 -5.05 -0.04
C VAL A 30 -7.16 -4.08 1.13
N GLY A 31 -8.42 -3.77 1.48
CA GLY A 31 -8.74 -2.85 2.57
C GLY A 31 -8.24 -3.35 3.92
N MET A 32 -8.44 -4.64 4.22
CA MET A 32 -7.92 -5.26 5.45
C MET A 32 -6.39 -5.22 5.52
N GLY A 33 -5.72 -5.47 4.40
CA GLY A 33 -4.27 -5.41 4.30
C GLY A 33 -3.73 -3.99 4.51
N GLU A 34 -4.34 -3.00 3.87
CA GLU A 34 -3.95 -1.59 4.01
C GLU A 34 -4.18 -1.10 5.43
N ALA A 35 -5.36 -1.33 5.99
CA ALA A 35 -5.70 -0.94 7.36
C ALA A 35 -4.75 -1.57 8.39
N GLY A 36 -4.42 -2.86 8.24
CA GLY A 36 -3.46 -3.53 9.12
C GLY A 36 -2.06 -2.95 9.00
N ARG A 37 -1.58 -2.68 7.78
CA ARG A 37 -0.26 -2.05 7.56
C ARG A 37 -0.22 -0.64 8.16
N PHE A 38 -1.29 0.12 7.99
CA PHE A 38 -1.39 1.48 8.48
C PHE A 38 -1.40 1.53 10.02
N ALA A 39 -2.27 0.73 10.65
CA ALA A 39 -2.39 0.66 12.10
C ALA A 39 -1.09 0.17 12.77
N LEU A 40 -0.49 -0.90 12.26
CA LEU A 40 0.78 -1.42 12.79
C LEU A 40 1.94 -0.44 12.58
N GLY A 41 1.99 0.23 11.42
CA GLY A 41 3.02 1.23 11.13
C GLY A 41 2.93 2.43 12.07
N GLN A 42 1.72 2.92 12.32
CA GLN A 42 1.48 4.02 13.25
C GLN A 42 1.77 3.60 14.70
N ALA A 43 1.33 2.42 15.13
CA ALA A 43 1.57 1.91 16.48
C ALA A 43 3.07 1.75 16.78
N LEU A 44 3.82 1.12 15.86
CA LEU A 44 5.26 0.93 16.01
C LEU A 44 6.02 2.26 16.03
N ALA A 45 5.62 3.22 15.19
CA ALA A 45 6.22 4.55 15.20
C ALA A 45 6.01 5.28 16.53
N MET A 46 4.84 5.13 17.15
CA MET A 46 4.52 5.72 18.44
C MET A 46 5.22 4.99 19.60
N GLU A 47 5.43 3.67 19.50
CA GLU A 47 6.14 2.87 20.50
C GLU A 47 7.65 3.17 20.54
N LEU A 48 8.26 3.37 19.37
CA LEU A 48 9.68 3.73 19.26
C LEU A 48 9.98 5.20 19.58
N SER A 49 8.95 6.02 19.82
CA SER A 49 9.08 7.46 20.04
C SER A 49 8.95 7.80 21.53
N ASP A 50 9.90 8.58 22.05
CA ASP A 50 9.81 9.13 23.40
C ASP A 50 8.56 9.99 23.56
N ASP A 51 7.95 9.97 24.75
CA ASP A 51 6.68 10.65 25.07
C ASP A 51 6.67 12.15 24.70
N GLU A 52 7.81 12.82 24.82
CA GLU A 52 7.99 14.22 24.45
C GLU A 52 7.93 14.47 22.91
N HIS A 53 8.22 13.44 22.11
CA HIS A 53 8.34 13.53 20.66
C HIS A 53 7.14 12.93 19.91
N ARG A 54 6.24 12.21 20.60
CA ARG A 54 5.07 11.55 20.02
C ARG A 54 4.19 12.48 19.19
N ALA A 55 3.93 13.70 19.67
CA ALA A 55 3.12 14.68 18.95
C ALA A 55 3.78 15.14 17.64
N ARG A 56 5.12 15.26 17.62
CA ARG A 56 5.88 15.59 16.40
C ARG A 56 5.86 14.44 15.40
N VAL A 57 6.03 13.21 15.88
CA VAL A 57 6.00 12.01 15.03
C VAL A 57 4.63 11.77 14.43
N ALA A 58 3.55 11.96 15.20
CA ALA A 58 2.18 11.93 14.70
C ALA A 58 1.94 13.00 13.61
N SER A 59 2.39 14.24 13.84
CA SER A 59 2.28 15.33 12.86
C SER A 59 3.04 15.04 11.56
N ILE A 60 4.23 14.41 11.64
CA ILE A 60 4.97 13.98 10.44
C ILE A 60 4.20 12.89 9.69
N PHE A 61 3.59 11.94 10.40
CA PHE A 61 2.73 10.92 9.79
C PHE A 61 1.58 11.55 9.01
N GLU A 62 0.90 12.53 9.59
CA GLU A 62 -0.16 13.29 8.91
C GLU A 62 0.37 14.14 7.74
N MET A 63 1.56 14.72 7.86
CA MET A 63 2.18 15.46 6.76
C MET A 63 2.49 14.57 5.55
N ILE A 64 2.88 13.30 5.77
CA ILE A 64 3.08 12.32 4.70
C ILE A 64 1.77 12.04 3.96
N PHE A 65 0.63 12.01 4.66
CA PHE A 65 -0.68 11.89 3.99
C PHE A 65 -0.98 13.08 3.07
N GLY A 66 -0.43 14.26 3.35
CA GLY A 66 -0.51 15.42 2.45
C GLY A 66 0.09 15.15 1.05
N PHE A 67 0.98 14.16 0.92
CA PHE A 67 1.55 13.74 -0.36
C PHE A 67 0.76 12.63 -1.07
N MET A 68 -0.20 11.97 -0.43
CA MET A 68 -1.09 10.99 -1.08
C MET A 68 -1.74 11.50 -2.39
N PRO A 69 -2.29 12.74 -2.46
CA PRO A 69 -2.86 13.24 -3.69
C PRO A 69 -1.87 13.27 -4.87
N PHE A 70 -0.57 13.47 -4.64
CA PHE A 70 0.42 13.40 -5.72
C PHE A 70 0.48 11.99 -6.35
N GLY A 71 0.41 10.95 -5.53
CA GLY A 71 0.35 9.56 -6.01
C GLY A 71 -0.92 9.31 -6.81
N ILE A 72 -2.07 9.73 -6.28
CA ILE A 72 -3.38 9.55 -6.92
C ILE A 72 -3.45 10.30 -8.25
N LEU A 73 -2.98 11.56 -8.29
CA LEU A 73 -2.97 12.38 -9.51
C LEU A 73 -2.07 11.79 -10.60
N SER A 74 -0.90 11.26 -10.22
CA SER A 74 0.01 10.63 -11.17
C SER A 74 -0.62 9.38 -11.81
N VAL A 75 -1.35 8.60 -11.02
CA VAL A 75 -2.07 7.43 -11.53
C VAL A 75 -3.26 7.84 -12.38
N ALA A 76 -4.03 8.84 -11.97
CA ALA A 76 -5.16 9.36 -12.74
C ALA A 76 -4.73 9.87 -14.12
N ALA A 77 -3.63 10.63 -14.19
CA ALA A 77 -3.06 11.08 -15.47
C ALA A 77 -2.59 9.90 -16.34
N ALA A 78 -1.99 8.86 -15.74
CA ALA A 78 -1.62 7.65 -16.47
C ALA A 78 -2.85 6.89 -17.01
N MET A 79 -3.98 6.90 -16.28
CA MET A 79 -5.23 6.28 -16.73
C MET A 79 -5.83 7.02 -17.93
N GLU A 80 -5.70 8.35 -18.01
CA GLU A 80 -6.20 9.12 -19.17
C GLU A 80 -5.40 8.82 -20.45
N VAL A 81 -4.09 8.58 -20.34
CA VAL A 81 -3.20 8.35 -21.50
C VAL A 81 -3.19 6.89 -21.94
N PHE A 82 -3.09 5.94 -21.00
CA PHE A 82 -2.86 4.53 -21.29
C PHE A 82 -4.10 3.65 -21.06
N GLY A 83 -5.18 4.22 -20.52
CA GLY A 83 -6.36 3.49 -20.09
C GLY A 83 -6.23 2.96 -18.66
N ALA A 84 -7.38 2.72 -18.02
CA ALA A 84 -7.48 2.29 -16.63
C ALA A 84 -6.76 0.94 -16.38
N GLU A 85 -6.90 -0.02 -17.29
CA GLU A 85 -6.35 -1.35 -17.15
C GLU A 85 -4.81 -1.33 -17.15
N ALA A 86 -4.20 -0.67 -18.14
CA ALA A 86 -2.74 -0.58 -18.25
C ALA A 86 -2.12 0.19 -17.07
N ALA A 87 -2.77 1.26 -16.60
CA ALA A 87 -2.31 2.03 -15.45
C ALA A 87 -2.35 1.22 -14.14
N ILE A 88 -3.41 0.45 -13.91
CA ILE A 88 -3.55 -0.40 -12.72
C ILE A 88 -2.54 -1.55 -12.75
N ILE A 89 -2.32 -2.17 -13.91
CA ILE A 89 -1.28 -3.22 -14.07
C ILE A 89 0.11 -2.63 -13.81
N GLY A 90 0.40 -1.44 -14.32
CA GLY A 90 1.64 -0.72 -14.05
C GLY A 90 1.84 -0.47 -12.55
N LEU A 91 0.79 -0.02 -11.85
CA LEU A 91 0.84 0.18 -10.41
C LEU A 91 1.07 -1.13 -9.64
N ALA A 92 0.38 -2.20 -10.02
CA ALA A 92 0.55 -3.52 -9.43
C ALA A 92 1.99 -4.04 -9.62
N ALA A 93 2.59 -3.83 -10.80
CA ALA A 93 3.98 -4.21 -11.08
C ALA A 93 4.98 -3.43 -10.21
N VAL A 94 4.78 -2.11 -10.04
CA VAL A 94 5.59 -1.26 -9.16
C VAL A 94 5.46 -1.73 -7.70
N LEU A 95 4.24 -2.02 -7.24
CA LEU A 95 4.01 -2.52 -5.88
C LEU A 95 4.67 -3.88 -5.66
N LEU A 96 4.59 -4.80 -6.61
CA LEU A 96 5.24 -6.12 -6.53
C LEU A 96 6.76 -6.01 -6.51
N THR A 97 7.35 -5.15 -7.35
CA THR A 97 8.81 -4.94 -7.37
C THR A 97 9.28 -4.33 -6.06
N MET A 98 8.61 -3.29 -5.55
CA MET A 98 8.92 -2.71 -4.24
C MET A 98 8.78 -3.75 -3.13
N ALA A 99 7.68 -4.49 -3.07
CA ALA A 99 7.46 -5.53 -2.06
C ALA A 99 8.57 -6.59 -2.09
N THR A 100 9.01 -6.99 -3.29
CA THR A 100 10.10 -7.95 -3.47
C THR A 100 11.44 -7.38 -3.01
N ILE A 101 11.75 -6.13 -3.37
CA ILE A 101 12.98 -5.44 -2.93
C ILE A 101 13.03 -5.34 -1.40
N PHE A 102 11.92 -4.93 -0.78
CA PHE A 102 11.82 -4.86 0.68
C PHE A 102 11.93 -6.23 1.33
N ALA A 103 11.30 -7.27 0.77
CA ALA A 103 11.42 -8.64 1.28
C ALA A 103 12.85 -9.19 1.24
N VAL A 104 13.62 -8.86 0.20
CA VAL A 104 15.01 -9.31 0.05
C VAL A 104 15.98 -8.48 0.89
N LYS A 105 15.81 -7.15 0.96
CA LYS A 105 16.76 -6.26 1.67
C LYS A 105 16.49 -6.08 3.16
N PHE A 106 15.24 -6.19 3.62
CA PHE A 106 14.88 -6.07 5.04
C PHE A 106 14.72 -7.45 5.70
N SER A 107 15.81 -8.19 5.87
CA SER A 107 15.79 -9.46 6.62
C SER A 107 15.43 -9.29 8.10
N ARG A 108 15.55 -8.08 8.67
CA ARG A 108 15.16 -7.77 10.06
C ARG A 108 13.65 -7.71 10.29
N LEU A 109 12.82 -7.51 9.26
CA LEU A 109 11.35 -7.51 9.38
C LEU A 109 10.73 -8.91 9.19
N ARG A 110 11.54 -9.92 8.85
CA ARG A 110 11.10 -11.32 8.71
C ARG A 110 10.89 -12.03 10.06
N ASN A 111 11.43 -11.48 11.15
CA ASN A 111 11.44 -12.12 12.48
C ASN A 111 10.48 -11.45 13.49
N LEU A 112 9.62 -10.52 13.05
CA LEU A 112 8.68 -9.78 13.92
C LEU A 112 7.22 -9.94 13.48
N GLY A 113 6.91 -10.98 12.70
CA GLY A 113 5.56 -11.38 12.32
C GLY A 113 5.46 -12.90 12.29
#